data_AF-A0A8J6RTG0-F1
#
_entry.id   AF-A0A8J6RTG0-F1
#
_cell.length_a   1.000
_cell.length_b   1.000
_cell.length_c   1.000
_cell.angle_alpha   90.00
_cell.angle_beta   90.00
_cell.angle_gamma   90.00
#
_symmetry.space_group_name_H-M   'P 1'
#
loop_
_entity.id
_entity.type
_entity.pdbx_description
1 polymer ?
#
loop_
_entity_poly.entity_id
_entity_poly.type
_entity_poly.pdbx_seq_one_letter_code
_entity_poly.pdbx_strand_id
1 'polypeptide(L)'
;MNTKGTVVFDIIGTCFSLDKPRQRLVELGAPPHALQLWFAQTLRDAFALSHAGSYRPLKEVLEAELPQTLKVLGIEADADNDLVEAANRIVEG
;
A
#
# COMPACT_ATOMS: atom_id res chain seq x y z
N MET A 1 14.90 3.28 -42.15
CA MET A 1 15.15 2.41 -40.99
C MET A 1 14.00 2.59 -40.02
N ASN A 2 13.29 1.53 -39.66
CA ASN A 2 12.23 1.59 -38.66
C ASN A 2 12.85 1.36 -37.28
N THR A 3 13.20 2.43 -36.56
CA THR A 3 13.77 2.32 -35.20
C THR A 3 12.66 1.95 -34.22
N LYS A 4 12.64 0.68 -33.81
CA LYS A 4 11.80 0.25 -32.68
C LYS A 4 12.37 0.83 -31.39
N GLY A 5 11.53 1.51 -30.61
CA GLY A 5 11.87 2.03 -29.28
C GLY A 5 11.54 1.06 -28.14
N THR A 6 12.08 1.34 -26.96
CA THR A 6 11.75 0.64 -25.71
C THR A 6 10.67 1.40 -24.95
N VAL A 7 9.67 0.70 -24.44
CA VAL A 7 8.65 1.26 -23.54
C VAL A 7 8.80 0.58 -22.18
N VAL A 8 8.88 1.37 -21.12
CA VAL A 8 8.94 0.89 -19.74
C VAL A 8 7.65 1.28 -19.04
N PHE A 9 7.03 0.33 -18.36
CA PHE A 9 5.82 0.53 -17.59
C PHE A 9 6.13 0.42 -16.11
N ASP A 10 5.54 1.33 -15.34
CA ASP A 10 5.32 1.07 -13.93
C ASP A 10 4.35 -0.12 -13.77
N ILE A 11 4.49 -0.85 -12.67
CA ILE A 11 3.77 -2.10 -12.42
C ILE A 11 2.56 -1.85 -11.51
N ILE A 12 2.75 -1.15 -10.40
CA ILE A 12 1.76 -1.08 -9.31
C ILE A 12 0.76 0.03 -9.59
N GLY A 13 -0.50 -0.32 -9.82
CA GLY A 13 -1.54 0.66 -10.19
C GLY A 13 -1.55 1.05 -11.66
N THR A 14 -0.51 0.70 -12.42
CA THR A 14 -0.42 0.91 -13.87
C THR A 14 -0.72 -0.39 -14.64
N CYS A 15 0.04 -1.46 -14.42
CA CYS A 15 -0.20 -2.77 -15.04
C CYS A 15 -1.04 -3.71 -14.18
N PHE A 16 -0.93 -3.59 -12.85
CA PHE A 16 -1.73 -4.36 -11.89
C PHE A 16 -2.75 -3.47 -11.19
N SER A 17 -4.00 -3.92 -11.18
CA SER A 17 -5.08 -3.24 -10.45
C SER A 17 -4.89 -3.35 -8.94
N LEU A 18 -5.28 -2.29 -8.23
CA LEU A 18 -5.34 -2.23 -6.77
C LEU A 18 -6.78 -2.42 -6.24
N ASP A 19 -7.70 -2.97 -7.04
CA ASP A 19 -9.09 -3.14 -6.62
C ASP A 19 -9.24 -4.17 -5.50
N LYS A 20 -8.46 -5.26 -5.51
CA LYS A 20 -8.48 -6.27 -4.45
C LYS A 20 -8.12 -5.68 -3.08
N PRO A 21 -6.98 -4.99 -2.88
CA PRO A 21 -6.69 -4.36 -1.60
C PRO A 21 -7.70 -3.24 -1.26
N ARG A 22 -8.25 -2.52 -2.24
CA ARG A 22 -9.35 -1.57 -2.00
C ARG A 22 -10.56 -2.23 -1.38
N GLN A 23 -11.03 -3.34 -1.95
CA GLN A 23 -12.20 -4.07 -1.47
C GLN A 23 -11.99 -4.57 -0.04
N ARG A 24 -10.82 -5.14 0.25
CA ARG A 24 -10.47 -5.58 1.60
C ARG A 24 -10.49 -4.46 2.64
N LEU A 25 -9.97 -3.28 2.30
CA LEU A 25 -10.04 -2.12 3.20
C LEU A 25 -11.50 -1.72 3.47
N VAL A 26 -12.35 -1.71 2.44
CA VAL A 26 -13.78 -1.42 2.60
C VAL A 26 -14.51 -2.49 3.43
N GLU A 27 -14.16 -3.77 3.24
CA GLU A 27 -14.69 -4.88 4.06
C GLU A 27 -14.35 -4.71 5.56
N LEU A 28 -13.21 -4.09 5.88
CA LEU A 28 -12.79 -3.74 7.24
C LEU A 28 -13.46 -2.46 7.78
N GLY A 29 -14.42 -1.88 7.06
CA GLY A 29 -15.09 -0.64 7.43
C GLY A 29 -14.33 0.63 7.07
N ALA A 30 -13.24 0.52 6.31
CA ALA A 30 -12.49 1.70 5.87
C ALA A 30 -13.25 2.49 4.80
N PRO A 31 -13.13 3.83 4.78
CA PRO A 31 -13.73 4.63 3.74
C PRO A 31 -13.10 4.31 2.37
N PRO A 32 -13.81 4.52 1.24
CA PRO A 32 -13.32 4.15 -0.10
C PRO A 32 -11.98 4.78 -0.52
N HIS A 33 -11.60 5.89 0.11
CA HIS A 33 -10.34 6.60 -0.13
C HIS A 33 -9.15 6.07 0.72
N ALA A 34 -9.37 5.09 1.60
CA ALA A 34 -8.34 4.55 2.48
C ALA A 34 -7.14 3.99 1.70
N LEU A 35 -7.38 3.30 0.58
CA LEU A 35 -6.30 2.79 -0.28
C LEU A 35 -5.41 3.93 -0.82
N GLN A 36 -6.01 5.04 -1.24
CA GLN A 36 -5.25 6.17 -1.79
C GLN A 36 -4.41 6.83 -0.70
N LEU A 37 -4.96 6.98 0.49
CA LEU A 37 -4.25 7.52 1.64
C LEU A 37 -3.08 6.63 2.05
N TRP A 38 -3.34 5.33 2.26
CA TRP A 38 -2.33 4.34 2.63
C TRP A 38 -1.18 4.31 1.61
N PHE A 39 -1.51 4.20 0.33
CA PHE A 39 -0.49 4.13 -0.72
C PHE A 39 0.33 5.43 -0.81
N ALA A 40 -0.29 6.60 -0.63
CA ALA A 40 0.42 7.88 -0.59
C ALA A 40 1.35 8.01 0.62
N GLN A 41 0.95 7.48 1.79
CA GLN A 41 1.80 7.43 2.98
C GLN A 41 2.98 6.47 2.79
N THR A 42 2.74 5.27 2.26
CA THR A 42 3.81 4.33 1.90
C THR A 42 4.83 4.95 0.95
N LEU A 43 4.39 5.59 -0.14
CA LEU A 43 5.30 6.20 -1.10
C LEU A 43 6.09 7.36 -0.48
N ARG A 44 5.47 8.14 0.40
CA ARG A 44 6.16 9.20 1.16
C ARG A 44 7.31 8.63 1.98
N ASP A 45 7.08 7.55 2.70
CA ASP A 45 8.07 6.94 3.59
C ASP A 45 9.16 6.22 2.80
N ALA A 46 8.80 5.55 1.69
CA ALA A 46 9.77 4.97 0.77
C ALA A 46 10.69 6.03 0.13
N PHE A 47 10.14 7.19 -0.26
CA PHE A 47 10.94 8.31 -0.74
C PHE A 47 11.82 8.92 0.34
N ALA A 48 11.31 9.06 1.57
CA ALA A 48 12.10 9.56 2.70
C ALA A 48 13.27 8.63 3.04
N LEU A 49 13.04 7.32 3.08
CA LEU A 49 14.09 6.31 3.27
C LEU A 49 15.16 6.41 2.19
N SER A 50 14.74 6.47 0.92
CA SER A 50 15.64 6.61 -0.22
C SER A 50 16.47 7.89 -0.14
N HIS A 51 15.84 9.01 0.24
CA HIS A 51 16.50 10.30 0.41
C HIS A 51 17.51 10.31 1.57
N ALA A 52 17.21 9.56 2.65
CA ALA A 52 18.12 9.38 3.78
C ALA A 52 19.29 8.41 3.49
N GLY A 53 19.40 7.87 2.27
CA GLY A 53 20.42 6.88 1.88
C GLY A 53 20.17 5.48 2.43
N SER A 54 18.93 5.21 2.88
CA SER A 54 18.50 3.91 3.39
C SER A 54 17.62 3.20 2.36
N TYR A 55 17.50 1.88 2.51
CA TYR A 55 16.62 1.05 1.68
C TYR A 55 15.87 0.06 2.55
N ARG A 56 14.57 -0.08 2.26
CA ARG A 56 13.71 -1.16 2.73
C ARG A 56 12.86 -1.64 1.56
N PRO A 57 12.60 -2.95 1.44
CA PRO A 57 11.64 -3.47 0.47
C PRO A 57 10.29 -2.77 0.58
N LEU A 58 9.66 -2.44 -0.55
CA LEU A 58 8.37 -1.72 -0.58
C LEU A 58 7.28 -2.45 0.23
N LYS A 59 7.30 -3.79 0.24
CA LYS A 59 6.39 -4.62 1.05
C LYS A 59 6.47 -4.25 2.55
N GLU A 60 7.67 -4.07 3.08
CA GLU A 60 7.86 -3.73 4.49
C GLU A 60 7.34 -2.32 4.83
N VAL A 61 7.45 -1.38 3.88
CA VAL A 61 6.89 -0.02 4.04
C VAL A 61 5.36 -0.04 3.95
N LEU A 62 4.80 -0.85 3.06
CA LEU A 62 3.35 -1.08 2.96
C LEU A 62 2.78 -1.64 4.28
N GLU A 63 3.43 -2.68 4.82
CA GLU A 63 3.06 -3.32 6.10
C GLU A 63 3.16 -2.35 7.27
N ALA A 64 4.20 -1.52 7.32
CA ALA A 64 4.40 -0.54 8.39
C ALA A 64 3.33 0.57 8.36
N GLU A 65 2.98 1.08 7.16
CA GLU A 65 2.06 2.20 7.01
C GLU A 65 0.58 1.82 7.14
N LEU A 66 0.22 0.56 6.89
CA LEU A 66 -1.18 0.12 6.94
C LEU A 66 -1.82 0.33 8.33
N PRO A 67 -1.26 -0.15 9.45
CA PRO A 67 -1.85 0.11 10.78
C PRO A 67 -1.86 1.60 11.14
N GLN A 68 -0.87 2.38 10.70
CA GLN A 68 -0.87 3.84 10.92
C GLN A 68 -2.02 4.52 10.16
N THR A 69 -2.25 4.11 8.92
CA THR A 69 -3.35 4.64 8.10
C THR A 69 -4.71 4.32 8.73
N LEU A 70 -4.92 3.07 9.15
CA LEU A 70 -6.17 2.64 9.79
C LEU A 70 -6.43 3.44 11.08
N LYS A 71 -5.39 3.63 11.90
CA LYS A 71 -5.46 4.46 13.10
C LYS A 71 -5.84 5.92 12.79
N VAL A 72 -5.24 6.52 11.75
CA VAL A 72 -5.58 7.90 11.31
C VAL A 72 -7.05 7.99 10.88
N LEU A 73 -7.59 6.93 10.29
CA LEU A 73 -8.99 6.86 9.86
C LEU A 73 -9.96 6.48 11.00
N GLY A 74 -9.47 6.27 12.22
CA GLY A 74 -10.31 5.88 13.37
C GLY A 74 -10.83 4.45 13.29
N ILE A 75 -10.17 3.58 12.55
CA ILE A 75 -10.52 2.16 12.42
C ILE A 75 -9.72 1.42 13.49
N GLU A 76 -10.37 1.14 14.61
CA GLU A 76 -9.73 0.38 15.70
C GLU A 76 -9.66 -1.10 15.35
N ALA A 77 -8.53 -1.73 15.69
CA ALA A 77 -8.43 -3.17 15.71
C ALA A 77 -9.30 -3.67 16.84
N ASP A 78 -10.21 -4.60 16.57
CA ASP A 78 -10.59 -5.50 17.65
C ASP A 78 -9.31 -6.22 18.11
N ALA A 79 -9.12 -6.27 19.43
CA ALA A 79 -7.85 -6.57 20.09
C ALA A 79 -7.34 -8.00 19.84
N ASP A 80 -8.14 -8.85 19.20
CA ASP A 80 -7.81 -10.22 18.84
C ASP A 80 -7.16 -10.29 17.46
N ASN A 81 -5.88 -9.91 17.34
CA ASN A 81 -4.94 -10.31 16.26
C ASN A 81 -5.36 -10.05 14.78
N ASP A 82 -6.55 -9.52 14.53
CA ASP A 82 -7.25 -9.60 13.24
C ASP A 82 -6.77 -8.52 12.28
N LEU A 83 -6.40 -7.32 12.76
CA LEU A 83 -5.93 -6.27 11.86
C LEU A 83 -4.53 -6.52 11.31
N VAL A 84 -3.63 -7.11 12.09
CA VAL A 84 -2.29 -7.45 11.58
C VAL A 84 -2.40 -8.56 10.54
N GLU A 85 -3.24 -9.57 10.81
CA GLU A 85 -3.47 -10.65 9.86
C GLU A 85 -4.23 -10.17 8.62
N ALA A 86 -5.26 -9.33 8.78
CA ALA A 86 -5.99 -8.72 7.65
C ALA A 86 -5.08 -7.79 6.84
N ALA A 87 -4.23 -7.00 7.50
CA ALA A 87 -3.23 -6.16 6.86
C ALA A 87 -2.24 -6.98 6.05
N ASN A 88 -1.74 -8.08 6.60
CA ASN A 88 -0.85 -9.00 5.89
C ASN A 88 -1.55 -9.61 4.67
N ARG A 89 -2.83 -10.02 4.78
CA ARG A 89 -3.62 -10.51 3.64
C ARG A 89 -3.87 -9.44 2.57
N ILE A 90 -3.94 -8.16 2.95
CA ILE A 90 -4.05 -7.04 2.00
C ILE A 90 -2.74 -6.85 1.24
N VAL A 91 -1.61 -6.94 1.94
CA VAL A 91 -0.28 -6.74 1.35
C VAL A 91 0.16 -7.94 0.49
N GLU A 92 -0.23 -9.15 0.86
CA GLU A 92 0.16 -10.38 0.15
C GLU A 92 -0.61 -10.63 -1.15
N GLY A 93 -1.77 -9.98 -1.33
CA GLY A 93 -2.57 -10.12 -2.53
C GLY A 93 -3.33 -11.44 -2.57
#